data_AF-A0A1Q9C5L4-F1
#
_entry.id   AF-A0A1Q9C5L4-F1
#
_cell.length_a   1.000
_cell.length_b   1.000
_cell.length_c   1.000
_cell.angle_alpha   90.00
_cell.angle_beta   90.00
_cell.angle_gamma   90.00
#
_symmetry.space_group_name_H-M   'P 1'
#
loop_
_entity.id
_entity.type
_entity.pdbx_description
1 polymer ?
#
loop_
_entity_poly.entity_id
_entity_poly.type
_entity_poly.pdbx_seq_one_letter_code
_entity_poly.pdbx_strand_id
1 'polypeptide(L)'
;MAELLLMQGNPTEYSDKDSGDLDLDIVDDEDELEIRDIEKDLEEPTGTTLQKFCRYTRAKLARAERRVLDVGVGVLISLNTLVMMLAHQQMGYDAAREIGEYDPGMDSLSISEDVFITIEEAFAVLFLLELCVRLWIHRLQFFRNFFNVFDAFLVALSLVDMLIIKPMAGSGRVNLVILRILRILKLTRSLRVMRTMRLFSGLRVLVAAVSAFVPSLFWSMLFLTIYMVLGGLLIGNFVMEFINDGGQDIEIRKWIWQHYGTSYRATYTMFQGISRGQGLMGTLGAWLSFFPGKLDGSRGNARSLALRPEAAPRKLSSLAM
;
A
#
# COMPACT_ATOMS: atom_id res chain seq x y z
N MET A 1 66.86 -8.04 17.31
CA MET A 1 66.29 -7.90 18.66
C MET A 1 65.67 -6.52 18.94
N ALA A 2 65.61 -5.57 17.98
CA ALA A 2 64.91 -4.29 18.19
C ALA A 2 63.86 -3.95 17.11
N GLU A 3 63.65 -4.81 16.11
CA GLU A 3 62.73 -4.54 14.98
C GLU A 3 61.59 -5.57 14.85
N LEU A 4 61.44 -6.45 15.84
CA LEU A 4 60.40 -7.50 15.89
C LEU A 4 59.35 -7.25 17.00
N LEU A 5 59.38 -6.07 17.63
CA LEU A 5 58.47 -5.70 18.74
C LEU A 5 57.46 -4.59 18.40
N LEU A 6 57.41 -4.11 17.15
CA LEU A 6 56.39 -3.13 16.71
C LEU A 6 55.19 -3.77 15.97
N MET A 7 55.12 -5.10 15.90
CA MET A 7 53.98 -5.84 15.31
C MET A 7 53.02 -6.43 16.35
N GLN A 8 53.05 -5.98 17.60
CA GLN A 8 52.01 -6.27 18.60
C GLN A 8 51.21 -5.01 18.97
N GLY A 9 50.74 -4.31 17.94
CA GLY A 9 49.64 -3.36 18.07
C GLY A 9 48.32 -4.10 18.24
N ASN A 10 47.90 -4.21 19.49
CA ASN A 10 46.58 -4.54 20.03
C ASN A 10 45.42 -4.77 19.01
N PRO A 11 44.79 -5.96 18.95
CA PRO A 11 43.65 -6.22 18.09
C PRO A 11 42.33 -5.83 18.77
N THR A 12 42.13 -4.55 19.10
CA THR A 12 40.85 -4.07 19.65
C THR A 12 40.56 -2.63 19.21
N GLU A 13 40.49 -2.37 17.91
CA GLU A 13 39.88 -1.14 17.41
C GLU A 13 39.44 -1.30 15.95
N TYR A 14 38.68 -2.36 15.66
CA TYR A 14 37.77 -2.31 14.53
C TYR A 14 36.53 -1.58 15.02
N SER A 15 36.42 -0.32 14.59
CA SER A 15 35.35 0.61 14.88
C SER A 15 33.97 -0.01 14.59
N ASP A 16 33.37 -0.57 15.63
CA ASP A 16 31.99 -1.00 15.71
C ASP A 16 31.06 0.22 15.89
N LYS A 17 31.18 1.20 14.97
CA LYS A 17 30.39 2.45 14.99
C LYS A 17 29.44 2.64 13.82
N ASP A 18 29.42 1.70 12.87
CA ASP A 18 28.45 1.68 11.75
C ASP A 18 27.69 0.36 11.67
N SER A 19 27.71 -0.42 12.75
CA SER A 19 26.62 -1.36 13.03
C SER A 19 25.42 -0.48 13.34
N GLY A 20 24.58 -0.24 12.34
CA GLY A 20 23.23 0.28 12.54
C GLY A 20 22.48 -0.71 13.42
N ASP A 21 22.75 -0.64 14.73
CA ASP A 21 21.82 -1.06 15.75
C ASP A 21 20.55 -0.31 15.39
N LEU A 22 19.59 -1.08 14.89
CA LEU A 22 18.23 -0.64 14.73
C LEU A 22 17.85 0.03 16.04
N ASP A 23 17.74 1.36 16.00
CA ASP A 23 17.29 2.27 17.05
C ASP A 23 15.89 1.89 17.53
N LEU A 24 15.78 0.69 18.11
CA LEU A 24 14.57 0.10 18.67
C LEU A 24 14.32 0.63 20.08
N ASP A 25 15.37 1.16 20.71
CA ASP A 25 15.31 1.78 22.03
C ASP A 25 14.77 3.23 21.98
N ILE A 26 14.92 3.94 20.85
CA ILE A 26 14.45 5.34 20.71
C ILE A 26 12.92 5.47 20.86
N VAL A 27 12.15 4.49 20.38
CA VAL A 27 10.68 4.55 20.44
C VAL A 27 10.17 4.29 21.85
N ASP A 28 10.81 3.39 22.61
CA ASP A 28 10.40 3.13 23.99
C ASP A 28 10.85 4.29 24.93
N ASP A 29 11.94 5.00 24.58
CA ASP A 29 12.43 6.20 25.30
C ASP A 29 11.51 7.43 25.18
N GLU A 30 10.97 7.74 24.00
CA GLU A 30 10.10 8.92 23.82
C GLU A 30 8.82 8.82 24.66
N ASP A 31 8.20 7.65 24.68
CA ASP A 31 6.98 7.41 25.45
C ASP A 31 7.27 7.39 26.96
N GLU A 32 8.45 6.93 27.40
CA GLU A 32 8.86 7.00 28.81
C GLU A 32 9.14 8.43 29.29
N LEU A 33 9.79 9.23 28.43
CA LEU A 33 10.06 10.65 28.69
C LEU A 33 8.74 11.44 28.85
N GLU A 34 7.75 11.16 28.01
CA GLU A 34 6.43 11.81 28.07
C GLU A 34 5.73 11.55 29.41
N ILE A 35 5.83 10.33 29.96
CA ILE A 35 5.27 9.98 31.28
C ILE A 35 5.99 10.71 32.41
N ARG A 36 7.33 10.78 32.35
CA ARG A 36 8.12 11.51 33.37
C ARG A 36 7.74 12.99 33.40
N ASP A 37 7.46 13.60 32.26
CA ASP A 37 6.99 14.99 32.19
C ASP A 37 5.57 15.15 32.75
N ILE A 38 4.66 14.19 32.49
CA ILE A 38 3.30 14.18 33.09
C ILE A 38 3.37 13.99 34.63
N GLU A 39 4.34 13.23 35.14
CA GLU A 39 4.51 13.00 36.58
C GLU A 39 5.14 14.23 37.27
N LYS A 40 6.04 14.95 36.60
CA LYS A 40 6.53 16.26 37.08
C LYS A 40 5.42 17.30 37.23
N ASP A 41 4.44 17.32 36.32
CA ASP A 41 3.25 18.19 36.43
C ASP A 41 2.41 17.91 37.71
N LEU A 42 2.55 16.72 38.32
CA LEU A 42 1.85 16.35 39.56
C LEU A 42 2.50 16.92 40.82
N GLU A 43 3.81 17.14 40.81
CA GLU A 43 4.57 17.59 41.99
C GLU A 43 4.39 19.09 42.26
N GLU A 44 3.91 19.88 41.29
CA GLU A 44 3.67 21.31 41.51
C GLU A 44 2.44 21.59 42.40
N PRO A 45 2.60 22.31 43.55
CA PRO A 45 1.59 22.39 44.60
C PRO A 45 0.44 23.39 44.34
N THR A 46 0.35 23.98 43.16
CA THR A 46 -0.53 25.14 42.89
C THR A 46 -1.83 24.74 42.18
N GLY A 47 -2.99 24.83 42.85
CA GLY A 47 -4.29 24.71 42.17
C GLY A 47 -5.52 24.43 43.04
N THR A 48 -6.70 24.69 42.48
CA THR A 48 -8.02 24.44 43.10
C THR A 48 -8.32 22.94 43.23
N THR A 49 -9.29 22.54 44.08
CA THR A 49 -9.66 21.13 44.30
C THR A 49 -10.00 20.38 43.00
N LEU A 50 -10.64 21.06 42.04
CA LEU A 50 -10.95 20.52 40.72
C LEU A 50 -9.68 20.28 39.88
N GLN A 51 -8.71 21.19 39.93
CA GLN A 51 -7.44 21.04 39.21
C GLN A 51 -6.57 19.90 39.78
N LYS A 52 -6.62 19.70 41.10
CA LYS A 52 -5.96 18.56 41.76
C LYS A 52 -6.61 17.24 41.37
N PHE A 53 -7.94 17.18 41.36
CA PHE A 53 -8.67 16.02 40.86
C PHE A 53 -8.31 15.74 39.39
N CYS A 54 -8.41 16.72 38.48
CA CYS A 54 -8.06 16.54 37.08
C CYS A 54 -6.61 16.07 36.86
N ARG A 55 -5.63 16.58 37.61
CA ARG A 55 -4.23 16.11 37.53
C ARG A 55 -4.06 14.68 38.00
N TYR A 56 -4.68 14.33 39.13
CA TYR A 56 -4.67 12.95 39.63
C TYR A 56 -5.31 11.97 38.64
N THR A 57 -6.49 12.31 38.10
CA THR A 57 -7.18 11.49 37.10
C THR A 57 -6.36 11.38 35.81
N ARG A 58 -5.69 12.46 35.38
CA ARG A 58 -4.77 12.48 34.22
C ARG A 58 -3.60 11.53 34.39
N ALA A 59 -2.87 11.59 35.51
CA ALA A 59 -1.72 10.71 35.72
C ALA A 59 -2.10 9.25 35.99
N LYS A 60 -3.29 9.02 36.56
CA LYS A 60 -3.84 7.68 36.68
C LYS A 60 -4.25 7.13 35.31
N LEU A 61 -4.85 7.95 34.44
CA LEU A 61 -5.18 7.55 33.06
C LEU A 61 -3.91 7.32 32.24
N ALA A 62 -2.91 8.20 32.29
CA ALA A 62 -1.65 8.05 31.55
C ALA A 62 -0.92 6.74 31.89
N ARG A 63 -0.99 6.28 33.15
CA ARG A 63 -0.48 4.95 33.54
C ARG A 63 -1.34 3.79 33.05
N ALA A 64 -2.66 3.94 33.02
CA ALA A 64 -3.58 2.92 32.49
C ALA A 64 -3.62 2.87 30.95
N GLU A 65 -3.20 3.95 30.30
CA GLU A 65 -3.30 4.20 28.85
C GLU A 65 -2.49 3.20 28.03
N ARG A 66 -1.23 2.93 28.40
CA ARG A 66 -0.25 2.27 27.52
C ARG A 66 -0.62 0.83 27.11
N ARG A 67 -1.46 0.13 27.86
CA ARG A 67 -1.86 -1.26 27.51
C ARG A 67 -3.33 -1.42 27.24
N VAL A 68 -4.20 -0.79 28.04
CA VAL A 68 -5.64 -1.06 27.94
C VAL A 68 -6.28 -0.21 26.84
N LEU A 69 -5.94 1.08 26.76
CA LEU A 69 -6.46 1.94 25.70
C LEU A 69 -5.90 1.49 24.35
N ASP A 70 -4.60 1.28 24.26
CA ASP A 70 -3.96 0.86 23.02
C ASP A 70 -4.44 -0.50 22.49
N VAL A 71 -4.57 -1.52 23.34
CA VAL A 71 -5.17 -2.82 22.95
C VAL A 71 -6.65 -2.67 22.62
N GLY A 72 -7.41 -1.95 23.45
CA GLY A 72 -8.84 -1.71 23.21
C GLY A 72 -9.09 -1.03 21.86
N VAL A 73 -8.19 -0.14 21.47
CA VAL A 73 -8.26 0.57 20.19
C VAL A 73 -7.83 -0.32 19.03
N GLY A 74 -6.80 -1.13 19.21
CA GLY A 74 -6.45 -2.16 18.23
C GLY A 74 -7.62 -3.10 17.94
N VAL A 75 -8.36 -3.51 18.98
CA VAL A 75 -9.59 -4.30 18.86
C VAL A 75 -10.67 -3.51 18.11
N LEU A 76 -10.89 -2.24 18.47
CA LEU A 76 -11.88 -1.38 17.82
C LEU A 76 -11.60 -1.20 16.32
N ILE A 77 -10.34 -0.98 15.95
CA ILE A 77 -9.88 -0.87 14.55
C ILE A 77 -10.08 -2.20 13.82
N SER A 78 -9.72 -3.31 14.45
CA SER A 78 -9.88 -4.65 13.86
C SER A 78 -11.35 -4.96 13.58
N LEU A 79 -12.23 -4.65 14.54
CA LEU A 79 -13.66 -4.89 14.40
C LEU A 79 -14.30 -3.95 13.35
N ASN A 80 -13.92 -2.67 13.33
CA ASN A 80 -14.32 -1.74 12.27
C ASN A 80 -13.87 -2.24 10.89
N THR A 81 -12.64 -2.75 10.78
CA THR A 81 -12.10 -3.28 9.51
C THR A 81 -12.87 -4.53 9.05
N LEU A 82 -13.26 -5.39 9.98
CA LEU A 82 -14.10 -6.56 9.69
C LEU A 82 -15.49 -6.16 9.20
N VAL A 83 -16.11 -5.14 9.82
CA VAL A 83 -17.38 -4.58 9.34
C VAL A 83 -17.22 -4.00 7.93
N MET A 84 -16.15 -3.25 7.67
CA MET A 84 -15.85 -2.71 6.33
C MET A 84 -15.66 -3.83 5.29
N MET A 85 -15.02 -4.94 5.68
CA MET A 85 -14.82 -6.10 4.82
C MET A 85 -16.15 -6.77 4.46
N LEU A 86 -17.03 -6.98 5.44
CA LEU A 86 -18.36 -7.53 5.22
C LEU A 86 -19.22 -6.63 4.32
N ALA A 87 -19.20 -5.31 4.57
CA ALA A 87 -19.89 -4.34 3.72
C ALA A 87 -19.39 -4.41 2.27
N HIS A 88 -18.07 -4.50 2.06
CA HIS A 88 -17.49 -4.62 0.73
C HIS A 88 -17.85 -5.95 0.04
N GLN A 89 -17.91 -7.06 0.79
CA GLN A 89 -18.33 -8.35 0.25
C GLN A 89 -19.78 -8.28 -0.24
N GLN A 90 -20.67 -7.63 0.51
CA GLN A 90 -22.06 -7.45 0.09
C GLN A 90 -22.18 -6.56 -1.15
N MET A 91 -21.46 -5.43 -1.21
CA MET A 91 -21.39 -4.60 -2.42
C MET A 91 -20.90 -5.41 -3.64
N GLY A 92 -19.99 -6.35 -3.44
CA GLY A 92 -19.54 -7.28 -4.49
C GLY A 92 -20.65 -8.20 -4.98
N TYR A 93 -21.49 -8.73 -4.09
CA TYR A 93 -22.64 -9.55 -4.46
C TYR A 93 -23.72 -8.77 -5.19
N ASP A 94 -24.00 -7.55 -4.75
CA ASP A 94 -24.98 -6.68 -5.41
C ASP A 94 -24.50 -6.27 -6.81
N ALA A 95 -23.21 -5.99 -6.97
CA ALA A 95 -22.60 -5.75 -8.29
C ALA A 95 -22.63 -7.01 -9.19
N ALA A 96 -22.41 -8.21 -8.62
CA ALA A 96 -22.50 -9.46 -9.38
C ALA A 96 -23.93 -9.74 -9.88
N ARG A 97 -24.95 -9.42 -9.07
CA ARG A 97 -26.36 -9.48 -9.47
C ARG A 97 -26.68 -8.52 -10.62
N GLU A 98 -26.12 -7.32 -10.60
CA GLU A 98 -26.34 -6.31 -11.64
C GLU A 98 -25.73 -6.74 -12.99
N ILE A 99 -24.55 -7.37 -12.97
CA ILE A 99 -23.84 -7.82 -14.17
C ILE A 99 -24.36 -9.19 -14.67
N GLY A 100 -25.20 -9.87 -13.89
CA GLY A 100 -25.80 -11.16 -14.26
C GLY A 100 -24.90 -12.38 -14.03
N GLU A 101 -23.82 -12.24 -13.26
CA GLU A 101 -22.90 -13.32 -12.86
C GLU A 101 -23.16 -13.82 -11.43
N TYR A 102 -24.42 -13.82 -11.02
CA TYR A 102 -24.81 -14.27 -9.68
C TYR A 102 -24.87 -15.80 -9.60
N ASP A 103 -24.03 -16.40 -8.75
CA ASP A 103 -24.10 -17.83 -8.42
C ASP A 103 -25.21 -18.07 -7.37
N PRO A 104 -26.26 -18.86 -7.68
CA PRO A 104 -27.35 -19.14 -6.75
C PRO A 104 -26.96 -19.97 -5.52
N GLY A 105 -25.75 -20.55 -5.48
CA GLY A 105 -25.21 -21.23 -4.29
C GLY A 105 -24.54 -20.31 -3.25
N MET A 106 -24.52 -19.00 -3.52
CA MET A 106 -23.81 -18.03 -2.69
C MET A 106 -24.71 -17.47 -1.60
N ASP A 107 -24.46 -17.86 -0.34
CA ASP A 107 -25.15 -17.36 0.84
C ASP A 107 -24.87 -15.86 1.02
N SER A 108 -25.73 -15.01 0.47
CA SER A 108 -25.69 -13.56 0.72
C SER A 108 -26.42 -13.27 2.03
N LEU A 109 -25.68 -13.04 3.11
CA LEU A 109 -26.24 -12.43 4.31
C LEU A 109 -26.65 -11.00 3.95
N SER A 110 -27.93 -10.77 3.67
CA SER A 110 -28.43 -9.46 3.25
C SER A 110 -28.65 -8.56 4.47
N ILE A 111 -27.59 -7.96 4.98
CA ILE A 111 -27.70 -6.90 5.98
C ILE A 111 -28.06 -5.60 5.25
N SER A 112 -28.98 -4.80 5.81
CA SER A 112 -29.31 -3.52 5.18
C SER A 112 -28.10 -2.59 5.12
N GLU A 113 -27.91 -1.88 4.01
CA GLU A 113 -26.86 -0.86 3.85
C GLU A 113 -26.90 0.19 4.98
N ASP A 114 -28.10 0.54 5.45
CA ASP A 114 -28.31 1.51 6.54
C ASP A 114 -27.70 1.04 7.87
N VAL A 115 -27.66 -0.27 8.11
CA VAL A 115 -27.08 -0.85 9.33
C VAL A 115 -25.56 -0.68 9.29
N PHE A 116 -24.92 -0.92 8.16
CA PHE A 116 -23.48 -0.68 8.01
C PHE A 116 -23.13 0.79 8.20
N ILE A 117 -23.91 1.70 7.61
CA ILE A 117 -23.72 3.14 7.76
C ILE A 117 -23.81 3.55 9.24
N THR A 118 -24.82 3.06 9.95
CA THR A 118 -25.02 3.36 11.38
C THR A 118 -23.85 2.85 12.22
N ILE A 119 -23.37 1.64 11.95
CA ILE A 119 -22.22 1.04 12.64
C ILE A 119 -20.94 1.84 12.37
N GLU A 120 -20.69 2.24 11.13
CA GLU A 120 -19.55 3.08 10.77
C GLU A 120 -19.56 4.42 11.50
N GLU A 121 -20.72 5.05 11.62
CA GLU A 121 -20.90 6.32 12.34
C GLU A 121 -20.67 6.14 13.85
N ALA A 122 -21.15 5.04 14.42
CA ALA A 122 -20.85 4.69 15.81
C ALA A 122 -19.33 4.54 16.05
N PHE A 123 -18.61 3.86 15.16
CA PHE A 123 -17.15 3.79 15.26
C PHE A 123 -16.48 5.15 15.12
N ALA A 124 -16.92 6.00 14.19
CA ALA A 124 -16.38 7.34 14.02
C ALA A 124 -16.52 8.19 15.30
N VAL A 125 -17.67 8.10 15.99
CA VAL A 125 -17.89 8.77 17.28
C VAL A 125 -16.98 8.20 18.37
N LEU A 126 -16.80 6.88 18.44
CA LEU A 126 -15.90 6.25 19.41
C LEU A 126 -14.45 6.71 19.21
N PHE A 127 -13.96 6.77 17.96
CA PHE A 127 -12.63 7.28 17.65
C PHE A 127 -12.47 8.77 17.95
N LEU A 128 -13.53 9.57 17.76
CA LEU A 128 -13.53 10.97 18.17
C LEU A 128 -13.40 11.12 19.68
N LEU A 129 -14.18 10.36 20.46
CA LEU A 129 -14.11 10.38 21.92
C LEU A 129 -12.71 9.97 22.40
N GLU A 130 -12.15 8.93 21.81
CA GLU A 130 -10.79 8.47 22.10
C GLU A 130 -9.75 9.55 21.80
N LEU A 131 -9.84 10.22 20.65
CA LEU A 131 -8.96 11.33 20.28
C LEU A 131 -9.05 12.48 21.29
N CYS A 132 -10.27 12.82 21.73
CA CYS A 132 -10.47 13.85 22.74
C CYS A 132 -9.83 13.48 24.08
N VAL A 133 -9.94 12.21 24.51
CA VAL A 133 -9.27 11.72 25.72
C VAL A 133 -7.75 11.83 25.59
N ARG A 134 -7.17 11.38 24.47
CA ARG A 134 -5.72 11.47 24.24
C ARG A 134 -5.22 12.91 24.16
N LEU A 135 -5.96 13.80 23.52
CA LEU A 135 -5.62 15.22 23.48
C LEU A 135 -5.66 15.86 24.88
N TRP A 136 -6.60 15.44 25.74
CA TRP A 136 -6.68 15.92 27.12
C TRP A 136 -5.52 15.44 28.00
N ILE A 137 -5.06 14.21 27.78
CA ILE A 137 -3.91 13.63 28.49
C ILE A 137 -2.59 14.26 28.03
N HIS A 138 -2.32 14.30 26.73
CA HIS A 138 -1.01 14.67 26.16
C HIS A 138 -0.85 16.18 25.87
N ARG A 139 -1.95 16.95 25.81
CA ARG A 139 -1.93 18.40 25.60
C ARG A 139 -1.08 18.83 24.38
N LEU A 140 -0.01 19.59 24.60
CA LEU A 140 0.89 20.08 23.55
C LEU A 140 1.88 19.01 23.08
N GLN A 141 2.22 18.03 23.93
CA GLN A 141 3.09 16.91 23.56
C GLN A 141 2.42 16.02 22.50
N PHE A 142 1.08 16.00 22.47
CA PHE A 142 0.28 15.36 21.42
C PHE A 142 0.75 15.74 19.99
N PHE A 143 1.08 17.02 19.78
CA PHE A 143 1.48 17.52 18.45
C PHE A 143 2.93 17.21 18.08
N ARG A 144 3.75 16.76 19.06
CA ARG A 144 5.14 16.37 18.80
C ARG A 144 5.22 14.96 18.22
N ASN A 145 4.30 14.07 18.62
CA ASN A 145 4.24 12.71 18.12
C ASN A 145 3.51 12.64 16.76
N PHE A 146 4.26 12.34 15.69
CA PHE A 146 3.74 12.25 14.32
C PHE A 146 2.52 11.33 14.22
N PHE A 147 2.53 10.21 14.94
CA PHE A 147 1.45 9.24 14.86
C PHE A 147 0.17 9.70 15.53
N ASN A 148 0.27 10.48 16.60
CA ASN A 148 -0.88 11.08 17.26
C ASN A 148 -1.52 12.14 16.34
N VAL A 149 -0.69 12.96 15.69
CA VAL A 149 -1.15 13.93 14.67
C VAL A 149 -1.79 13.23 13.47
N PHE A 150 -1.19 12.14 12.99
CA PHE A 150 -1.74 11.36 11.88
C PHE A 150 -3.10 10.74 12.25
N ASP A 151 -3.26 10.22 13.46
CA ASP A 151 -4.52 9.69 13.96
C ASP A 151 -5.59 10.79 14.06
N ALA A 152 -5.24 11.96 14.58
CA ALA A 152 -6.12 13.13 14.59
C ALA A 152 -6.59 13.51 13.19
N PHE A 153 -5.68 13.49 12.21
CA PHE A 153 -6.00 13.73 10.81
C PHE A 153 -6.98 12.67 10.26
N LEU A 154 -6.76 11.38 10.53
CA LEU A 154 -7.66 10.30 10.09
C LEU A 154 -9.06 10.39 10.71
N VAL A 155 -9.17 10.84 11.97
CA VAL A 155 -10.47 11.11 12.61
C VAL A 155 -11.14 12.32 11.97
N ALA A 156 -10.40 13.41 11.75
CA ALA A 156 -10.93 14.61 11.08
C ALA A 156 -11.48 14.31 9.69
N LEU A 157 -10.77 13.49 8.89
CA LEU A 157 -11.25 13.05 7.58
C LEU A 157 -12.58 12.28 7.65
N SER A 158 -12.78 11.46 8.69
CA SER A 158 -14.05 10.75 8.89
C SER A 158 -15.19 11.67 9.32
N LEU A 159 -14.89 12.71 10.09
CA LEU A 159 -15.89 13.73 10.43
C LEU A 159 -16.30 14.55 9.21
N VAL A 160 -15.35 14.92 8.35
CA VAL A 160 -15.65 15.60 7.08
C VAL A 160 -16.55 14.73 6.21
N ASP A 161 -16.20 13.45 6.05
CA ASP A 161 -17.00 12.49 5.29
C ASP A 161 -18.45 12.39 5.82
N MET A 162 -18.59 12.25 7.14
CA MET A 162 -19.89 12.13 7.82
C MET A 162 -20.72 13.43 7.78
N LEU A 163 -20.12 14.57 8.11
CA LEU A 163 -20.86 15.83 8.33
C LEU A 163 -21.05 16.66 7.07
N ILE A 164 -20.11 16.56 6.13
CA ILE A 164 -20.11 17.39 4.92
C ILE A 164 -20.53 16.54 3.73
N ILE A 165 -19.86 15.40 3.51
CA ILE A 165 -19.97 14.77 2.21
C ILE A 165 -21.22 13.90 2.07
N LYS A 166 -21.59 13.10 3.07
CA LYS A 166 -22.84 12.32 3.06
C LYS A 166 -24.10 13.20 2.89
N PRO A 167 -24.27 14.31 3.63
CA PRO A 167 -25.44 15.19 3.43
C PRO A 167 -25.44 15.88 2.06
N MET A 168 -24.25 16.27 1.56
CA MET A 168 -24.17 16.88 0.24
C MET A 168 -24.56 15.90 -0.88
N ALA A 169 -24.19 14.62 -0.77
CA ALA A 169 -24.60 13.56 -1.70
C ALA A 169 -26.12 13.46 -1.87
N GLY A 170 -26.88 13.57 -0.77
CA GLY A 170 -28.35 13.55 -0.80
C GLY A 170 -29.00 14.79 -1.44
N SER A 171 -28.28 15.92 -1.53
CA SER A 171 -28.82 17.19 -2.03
C SER A 171 -28.78 17.35 -3.56
N GLY A 172 -28.30 16.35 -4.31
CA GLY A 172 -28.24 16.35 -5.78
C GLY A 172 -27.25 17.35 -6.40
N ARG A 173 -26.48 18.10 -5.60
CA ARG A 173 -25.50 19.11 -6.05
C ARG A 173 -24.08 18.58 -6.20
N VAL A 174 -23.88 17.26 -6.21
CA VAL A 174 -22.53 16.69 -6.08
C VAL A 174 -21.84 16.53 -7.42
N ASN A 175 -20.69 17.20 -7.53
CA ASN A 175 -19.79 17.13 -8.66
C ASN A 175 -19.06 15.76 -8.70
N LEU A 176 -18.80 15.19 -9.88
CA LEU A 176 -18.12 13.89 -10.04
C LEU A 176 -16.76 13.82 -9.33
N VAL A 177 -16.10 14.97 -9.13
CA VAL A 177 -14.85 15.09 -8.38
C VAL A 177 -15.05 14.73 -6.90
N ILE A 178 -16.15 15.17 -6.29
CA ILE A 178 -16.46 14.90 -4.87
C ILE A 178 -16.75 13.40 -4.68
N LEU A 179 -17.43 12.76 -5.62
CA LEU A 179 -17.63 11.30 -5.62
C LEU A 179 -16.32 10.52 -5.70
N ARG A 180 -15.28 11.05 -6.37
CA ARG A 180 -13.95 10.43 -6.38
C ARG A 180 -13.23 10.62 -5.04
N ILE A 181 -13.32 11.81 -4.45
CA ILE A 181 -12.72 12.10 -3.15
C ILE A 181 -13.33 11.21 -2.06
N LEU A 182 -14.65 10.98 -2.10
CA LEU A 182 -15.35 10.03 -1.23
C LEU A 182 -14.72 8.63 -1.27
N ARG A 183 -14.37 8.13 -2.46
CA ARG A 183 -13.72 6.82 -2.59
C ARG A 183 -12.35 6.80 -1.94
N ILE A 184 -11.58 7.89 -2.05
CA ILE A 184 -10.26 7.99 -1.43
C ILE A 184 -10.37 8.08 0.10
N LEU A 185 -11.35 8.82 0.61
CA LEU A 185 -11.61 8.93 2.06
C LEU A 185 -11.99 7.59 2.69
N LYS A 186 -12.63 6.69 1.93
CA LYS A 186 -12.84 5.31 2.40
C LYS A 186 -11.52 4.56 2.61
N LEU A 187 -10.49 4.79 1.78
CA LEU A 187 -9.17 4.16 1.93
C LEU A 187 -8.42 4.65 3.17
N THR A 188 -8.62 5.91 3.57
CA THR A 188 -7.95 6.46 4.76
C THR A 188 -8.43 5.79 6.04
N ARG A 189 -9.64 5.22 6.06
CA ARG A 189 -10.12 4.38 7.17
C ARG A 189 -9.30 3.11 7.32
N SER A 190 -8.93 2.46 6.21
CA SER A 190 -8.07 1.26 6.22
C SER A 190 -6.66 1.57 6.70
N LEU A 191 -6.15 2.79 6.49
CA LEU A 191 -4.84 3.21 7.00
C LEU A 191 -4.77 3.19 8.54
N ARG A 192 -5.90 3.20 9.24
CA ARG A 192 -5.93 3.04 10.71
C ARG A 192 -5.32 1.73 11.18
N VAL A 193 -5.33 0.67 10.35
CA VAL A 193 -4.68 -0.60 10.71
C VAL A 193 -3.18 -0.44 10.99
N MET A 194 -2.53 0.56 10.37
CA MET A 194 -1.13 0.90 10.63
C MET A 194 -0.90 1.27 12.11
N ARG A 195 -1.93 1.74 12.82
CA ARG A 195 -1.83 1.96 14.25
C ARG A 195 -1.71 0.65 15.03
N THR A 196 -2.54 -0.34 14.70
CA THR A 196 -2.48 -1.67 15.34
C THR A 196 -1.11 -2.32 15.14
N MET A 197 -0.42 -2.00 14.03
CA MET A 197 0.94 -2.49 13.79
C MET A 197 1.95 -2.07 14.85
N ARG A 198 1.72 -0.94 15.54
CA ARG A 198 2.59 -0.43 16.61
C ARG A 198 2.36 -1.12 17.95
N LEU A 199 1.22 -1.77 18.14
CA LEU A 199 0.89 -2.51 19.36
C LEU A 199 1.70 -3.79 19.50
N PHE A 200 2.06 -4.38 18.36
CA PHE A 200 2.82 -5.60 18.31
C PHE A 200 4.30 -5.27 18.28
N SER A 201 5.00 -5.49 19.39
CA SER A 201 6.44 -5.28 19.52
C SER A 201 7.25 -5.93 18.39
N GLY A 202 6.89 -7.15 17.98
CA GLY A 202 7.52 -7.84 16.84
C GLY A 202 7.29 -7.16 15.48
N LEU A 203 6.16 -6.48 15.30
CA LEU A 203 5.87 -5.77 14.05
C LEU A 203 6.56 -4.40 14.02
N ARG A 204 6.81 -3.76 15.18
CA ARG A 204 7.66 -2.56 15.26
C ARG A 204 9.07 -2.83 14.73
N VAL A 205 9.67 -3.96 15.12
CA VAL A 205 10.99 -4.40 14.62
C VAL A 205 10.98 -4.55 13.10
N LEU A 206 9.93 -5.17 12.56
CA LEU A 206 9.79 -5.33 11.12
C LEU A 206 9.65 -3.97 10.41
N VAL A 207 8.85 -3.05 10.94
CA VAL A 207 8.69 -1.70 10.38
C VAL A 207 9.99 -0.90 10.45
N ALA A 208 10.73 -0.99 11.56
CA ALA A 208 12.04 -0.37 11.70
C ALA A 208 13.03 -0.93 10.67
N ALA A 209 13.10 -2.25 10.53
CA ALA A 209 13.93 -2.91 9.52
C ALA A 209 13.55 -2.45 8.10
N VAL A 210 12.25 -2.36 7.79
CA VAL A 210 11.76 -1.82 6.51
C VAL A 210 12.22 -0.39 6.30
N SER A 211 12.02 0.47 7.30
CA SER A 211 12.41 1.88 7.20
C SER A 211 13.91 2.07 6.98
N ALA A 212 14.75 1.19 7.54
CA ALA A 212 16.19 1.23 7.38
C ALA A 212 16.64 0.97 5.93
N PHE A 213 15.97 0.06 5.21
CA PHE A 213 16.34 -0.24 3.81
C PHE A 213 15.58 0.58 2.76
N VAL A 214 14.53 1.32 3.12
CA VAL A 214 13.75 2.18 2.21
C VAL A 214 14.62 3.17 1.42
N PRO A 215 15.60 3.89 2.02
CA PRO A 215 16.48 4.78 1.27
C PRO A 215 17.28 4.04 0.19
N SER A 216 17.82 2.87 0.50
CA SER A 216 18.56 2.03 -0.45
C SER A 216 17.66 1.51 -1.58
N LEU A 217 16.42 1.11 -1.26
CA LEU A 217 15.43 0.74 -2.28
C LEU A 217 15.06 1.91 -3.19
N PHE A 218 14.95 3.12 -2.64
CA PHE A 218 14.67 4.32 -3.43
C PHE A 218 15.76 4.56 -4.47
N TRP A 219 17.04 4.51 -4.07
CA TRP A 219 18.16 4.63 -5.00
C TRP A 219 18.19 3.52 -6.05
N SER A 220 17.89 2.28 -5.65
CA SER A 220 17.78 1.15 -6.58
C SER A 220 16.67 1.36 -7.62
N MET A 221 15.47 1.78 -7.19
CA MET A 221 14.34 2.09 -8.07
C MET A 221 14.63 3.28 -8.99
N LEU A 222 15.32 4.29 -8.49
CA LEU A 222 15.76 5.44 -9.29
C LEU A 222 16.74 5.00 -10.39
N PHE A 223 17.74 4.20 -10.03
CA PHE A 223 18.71 3.65 -10.98
C PHE A 223 18.02 2.77 -12.03
N LEU A 224 17.09 1.90 -11.62
CA LEU A 224 16.28 1.09 -12.53
C LEU A 224 15.48 1.96 -13.50
N THR A 225 14.90 3.05 -13.01
CA THR A 225 14.14 4.00 -13.84
C THR A 225 15.04 4.67 -14.89
N ILE A 226 16.23 5.11 -14.50
CA ILE A 226 17.22 5.67 -15.45
C ILE A 226 17.59 4.64 -16.52
N TYR A 227 17.85 3.40 -16.11
CA TYR A 227 18.19 2.32 -17.05
C TYR A 227 17.04 2.04 -18.04
N MET A 228 15.79 2.01 -17.57
CA MET A 228 14.62 1.83 -18.45
C MET A 228 14.47 2.97 -19.46
N VAL A 229 14.74 4.21 -19.05
CA VAL A 229 14.69 5.38 -19.96
C VAL A 229 15.80 5.28 -21.00
N LEU A 230 17.03 4.96 -20.61
CA LEU A 230 18.16 4.81 -21.54
C LEU A 230 17.92 3.67 -22.54
N GLY A 231 17.47 2.50 -22.07
CA GLY A 231 17.10 1.38 -22.93
C GLY A 231 15.97 1.73 -23.89
N GLY A 232 14.93 2.42 -23.39
CA GLY A 232 13.81 2.89 -24.19
C GLY A 232 14.24 3.87 -25.29
N LEU A 233 15.14 4.81 -24.99
CA LEU A 233 15.69 5.75 -25.98
C LEU A 233 16.55 5.06 -27.02
N LEU A 234 17.39 4.10 -26.62
CA LEU A 234 18.22 3.34 -27.56
C LEU A 234 17.35 2.58 -28.56
N ILE A 235 16.44 1.73 -28.08
CA ILE A 235 15.56 0.96 -28.98
C ILE A 235 14.64 1.87 -29.78
N GLY A 236 14.08 2.91 -29.15
CA GLY A 236 13.28 3.91 -29.85
C GLY A 236 14.03 4.50 -31.05
N ASN A 237 15.26 4.98 -30.86
CA ASN A 237 16.06 5.54 -31.94
C ASN A 237 16.36 4.53 -33.05
N PHE A 238 16.70 3.28 -32.72
CA PHE A 238 16.96 2.23 -33.72
C PHE A 238 15.72 1.92 -34.56
N VAL A 239 14.56 1.87 -33.93
CA VAL A 239 13.34 1.40 -34.56
C VAL A 239 12.62 2.52 -35.32
N MET A 240 12.92 3.79 -35.03
CA MET A 240 12.37 4.94 -35.77
C MET A 240 12.70 4.91 -37.27
N GLU A 241 13.88 4.41 -37.65
CA GLU A 241 14.23 4.23 -39.06
C GLU A 241 13.30 3.20 -39.75
N PHE A 242 13.02 2.08 -39.07
CA PHE A 242 12.09 1.04 -39.54
C PHE A 242 10.64 1.53 -39.62
N ILE A 243 10.22 2.41 -38.71
CA ILE A 243 8.88 3.03 -38.74
C ILE A 243 8.73 3.96 -39.95
N ASN A 244 9.79 4.68 -40.32
CA ASN A 244 9.76 5.67 -41.39
C ASN A 244 9.96 5.06 -42.79
N ASP A 245 10.49 3.84 -42.87
CA ASP A 245 10.61 3.11 -44.14
C ASP A 245 9.22 2.77 -44.72
N GLY A 246 8.90 3.37 -45.86
CA GLY A 246 7.67 3.14 -46.60
C GLY A 246 7.59 1.78 -47.29
N GLY A 247 8.72 1.07 -47.40
CA GLY A 247 8.80 -0.26 -48.03
C GLY A 247 8.41 -1.42 -47.12
N GLN A 248 8.22 -1.20 -45.82
CA GLN A 248 7.87 -2.24 -44.86
C GLN A 248 6.35 -2.40 -44.68
N ASP A 249 5.94 -3.59 -44.26
CA ASP A 249 4.54 -3.90 -43.97
C ASP A 249 3.93 -2.96 -42.92
N ILE A 250 2.73 -2.46 -43.22
CA ILE A 250 2.01 -1.47 -42.43
C ILE A 250 1.58 -2.03 -41.07
N GLU A 251 1.30 -3.33 -40.98
CA GLU A 251 0.91 -3.98 -39.72
C GLU A 251 2.07 -3.98 -38.72
N ILE A 252 3.27 -4.36 -39.18
CA ILE A 252 4.48 -4.37 -38.36
C ILE A 252 4.84 -2.95 -37.90
N ARG A 253 4.74 -1.95 -38.79
CA ARG A 253 4.99 -0.53 -38.45
C ARG A 253 4.03 0.00 -37.38
N LYS A 254 2.74 -0.35 -37.47
CA LYS A 254 1.74 0.04 -36.45
C LYS A 254 2.01 -0.62 -35.10
N TRP A 255 2.31 -1.91 -35.09
CA TRP A 255 2.64 -2.63 -33.86
C TRP A 255 3.87 -2.03 -33.18
N ILE A 256 4.93 -1.79 -33.96
CA ILE A 256 6.16 -1.15 -33.49
C ILE A 256 5.87 0.24 -32.93
N TRP A 257 5.07 1.06 -33.63
CA TRP A 257 4.74 2.40 -33.17
C TRP A 257 3.91 2.40 -31.86
N GLN A 258 3.06 1.40 -31.65
CA GLN A 258 2.33 1.22 -30.40
C GLN A 258 3.25 0.92 -29.20
N HIS A 259 4.39 0.27 -29.43
CA HIS A 259 5.32 -0.14 -28.37
C HIS A 259 6.53 0.80 -28.21
N TYR A 260 7.08 1.33 -29.29
CA TYR A 260 8.32 2.11 -29.32
C TYR A 260 8.20 3.48 -30.02
N GLY A 261 7.03 3.83 -30.55
CA GLY A 261 6.85 5.04 -31.36
C GLY A 261 7.01 6.37 -30.61
N THR A 262 6.96 6.35 -29.27
CA THR A 262 7.24 7.53 -28.43
C THR A 262 8.12 7.13 -27.26
N SER A 263 8.89 8.07 -26.70
CA SER A 263 9.80 7.79 -25.58
C SER A 263 9.06 7.22 -24.35
N TYR A 264 7.85 7.70 -24.04
CA TYR A 264 7.08 7.15 -22.92
C TYR A 264 6.61 5.71 -23.18
N ARG A 265 6.25 5.37 -24.42
CA ARG A 265 5.85 4.00 -24.80
C ARG A 265 7.05 3.07 -24.75
N ALA A 266 8.19 3.50 -25.29
CA ALA A 266 9.42 2.71 -25.26
C ALA A 266 9.86 2.41 -23.83
N THR A 267 9.88 3.41 -22.94
CA THR A 267 10.19 3.23 -21.52
C THR A 267 9.16 2.34 -20.80
N TYR A 268 7.88 2.46 -21.12
CA TYR A 268 6.84 1.59 -20.55
C TYR A 268 6.96 0.14 -21.05
N THR A 269 7.31 -0.07 -22.31
CA THR A 269 7.58 -1.40 -22.88
C THR A 269 8.81 -2.03 -22.22
N MET A 270 9.85 -1.23 -21.91
CA MET A 270 10.99 -1.69 -21.10
C MET A 270 10.56 -2.11 -19.70
N PHE A 271 9.74 -1.31 -19.02
CA PHE A 271 9.18 -1.65 -17.73
C PHE A 271 8.37 -2.96 -17.79
N GLN A 272 7.48 -3.10 -18.79
CA GLN A 272 6.73 -4.34 -18.98
C GLN A 272 7.63 -5.55 -19.17
N GLY A 273 8.72 -5.41 -19.95
CA GLY A 273 9.70 -6.47 -20.16
C GLY A 273 10.37 -6.92 -18.86
N ILE A 274 10.78 -5.96 -18.03
CA ILE A 274 11.44 -6.25 -16.74
C ILE A 274 10.46 -6.83 -15.72
N SER A 275 9.27 -6.24 -15.56
CA SER A 275 8.32 -6.61 -14.50
C SER A 275 7.56 -7.90 -14.78
N ARG A 276 7.31 -8.27 -16.05
CA ARG A 276 6.54 -9.48 -16.37
C ARG A 276 7.34 -10.78 -16.31
N GLY A 277 8.66 -10.75 -16.10
CA GLY A 277 9.51 -11.96 -15.99
C GLY A 277 9.59 -12.84 -17.27
N GLN A 278 8.75 -12.58 -18.27
CA GLN A 278 8.80 -13.19 -19.61
C GLN A 278 9.63 -12.38 -20.60
N GLY A 279 10.16 -11.23 -20.16
CA GLY A 279 10.81 -10.23 -20.99
C GLY A 279 11.96 -10.78 -21.81
N LEU A 280 12.99 -11.37 -21.21
CA LEU A 280 14.17 -11.69 -22.00
C LEU A 280 13.90 -12.82 -23.01
N MET A 281 13.38 -13.98 -22.62
CA MET A 281 13.14 -15.09 -23.55
C MET A 281 11.90 -14.92 -24.43
N GLY A 282 10.86 -14.21 -23.99
CA GLY A 282 9.67 -13.95 -24.78
C GLY A 282 9.88 -12.82 -25.80
N THR A 283 10.54 -11.72 -25.39
CA THR A 283 10.88 -10.64 -26.33
C THR A 283 12.08 -11.02 -27.20
N LEU A 284 13.11 -11.72 -26.69
CA LEU A 284 14.15 -12.30 -27.55
C LEU A 284 13.61 -13.44 -28.41
N GLY A 285 12.63 -14.22 -27.96
CA GLY A 285 11.99 -15.25 -28.78
C GLY A 285 11.26 -14.63 -29.97
N ALA A 286 10.53 -13.53 -29.72
CA ALA A 286 9.94 -12.71 -30.78
C ALA A 286 11.01 -12.03 -31.67
N TRP A 287 12.08 -11.49 -31.08
CA TRP A 287 13.21 -10.86 -31.79
C TRP A 287 14.04 -11.85 -32.61
N LEU A 288 14.27 -13.07 -32.12
CA LEU A 288 15.02 -14.14 -32.77
C LEU A 288 14.18 -14.81 -33.85
N SER A 289 12.86 -14.92 -33.66
CA SER A 289 11.94 -15.31 -34.74
C SER A 289 11.93 -14.32 -35.91
N PHE A 290 12.47 -13.11 -35.70
CA PHE A 290 12.55 -12.03 -36.68
C PHE A 290 13.89 -12.02 -37.47
N PHE A 291 14.92 -12.78 -37.07
CA PHE A 291 16.16 -12.93 -37.86
C PHE A 291 16.11 -14.20 -38.74
N PRO A 292 15.91 -14.09 -40.06
CA PRO A 292 15.97 -15.24 -40.96
C PRO A 292 17.44 -15.60 -41.23
N GLY A 293 18.03 -16.38 -40.33
CA GLY A 293 19.35 -16.99 -40.50
C GLY A 293 19.22 -18.45 -40.91
N LYS A 294 19.41 -18.73 -42.21
CA LYS A 294 19.56 -20.04 -42.85
C LYS A 294 20.11 -21.16 -41.94
N LEU A 295 19.23 -21.96 -41.34
CA LEU A 295 19.52 -23.35 -40.96
C LEU A 295 18.22 -24.18 -41.05
N ASP A 296 17.56 -24.15 -42.21
CA ASP A 296 16.55 -25.16 -42.55
C ASP A 296 17.07 -26.07 -43.66
N GLY A 297 17.75 -27.14 -43.24
CA GLY A 297 18.14 -28.24 -44.10
C GLY A 297 17.72 -29.60 -43.53
N SER A 298 16.92 -29.67 -42.45
CA SER A 298 16.64 -30.97 -41.85
C SER A 298 15.47 -31.04 -40.85
N ARG A 299 14.28 -30.51 -41.14
CA ARG A 299 13.08 -30.87 -40.34
C ARG A 299 11.81 -31.06 -41.16
N GLY A 300 11.89 -31.91 -42.19
CA GLY A 300 10.72 -32.42 -42.92
C GLY A 300 9.81 -33.41 -42.16
N ASN A 301 10.12 -33.80 -40.92
CA ASN A 301 9.42 -34.95 -40.28
C ASN A 301 8.65 -34.65 -38.98
N ALA A 302 8.54 -33.40 -38.51
CA ALA A 302 7.87 -33.12 -37.23
C ALA A 302 6.40 -32.67 -37.37
N ARG A 303 5.90 -32.43 -38.59
CA ARG A 303 4.52 -31.90 -38.82
C ARG A 303 3.44 -32.97 -38.95
N SER A 304 3.78 -34.26 -39.04
CA SER A 304 2.80 -35.33 -39.25
C SER A 304 2.18 -35.92 -37.97
N LEU A 305 2.60 -35.49 -36.78
CA LEU A 305 2.19 -36.11 -35.50
C LEU A 305 1.26 -35.27 -34.60
N ALA A 306 0.84 -34.06 -35.02
CA ALA A 306 0.02 -33.16 -34.19
C ALA A 306 -1.41 -32.93 -34.70
N LEU A 307 -1.86 -33.62 -35.76
CA LEU A 307 -3.24 -33.54 -36.25
C LEU A 307 -4.04 -34.80 -35.84
N ARG A 308 -4.50 -34.85 -34.59
CA ARG A 308 -5.73 -35.58 -34.23
C ARG A 308 -6.82 -34.54 -33.94
N PRO A 309 -7.96 -34.55 -34.64
CA PRO A 309 -9.05 -33.61 -34.37
C PRO A 309 -9.93 -34.14 -33.25
N GLU A 310 -10.04 -33.42 -32.14
CA GLU A 310 -11.06 -33.67 -31.11
C GLU A 310 -12.09 -32.52 -31.13
N ALA A 311 -13.30 -32.90 -31.54
CA ALA A 311 -14.63 -32.32 -31.32
C ALA A 311 -14.83 -30.80 -31.21
N ALA A 312 -15.56 -30.26 -32.20
CA ALA A 312 -16.17 -28.93 -32.18
C ALA A 312 -17.38 -28.83 -31.21
N PRO A 313 -17.67 -27.63 -30.65
CA PRO A 313 -18.80 -27.42 -29.75
C PRO A 313 -20.13 -27.25 -30.52
N ARG A 314 -21.19 -27.95 -30.09
CA ARG A 314 -22.56 -27.80 -30.61
C ARG A 314 -23.26 -26.56 -30.03
N LYS A 315 -23.66 -25.66 -30.91
CA LYS A 315 -24.71 -24.63 -30.81
C LYS A 315 -25.35 -24.62 -32.22
N LEU A 316 -26.66 -24.69 -32.47
CA LEU A 316 -27.81 -24.06 -31.85
C LEU A 316 -29.14 -24.75 -32.26
N SER A 317 -30.16 -24.33 -31.53
CA SER A 317 -31.63 -24.50 -31.62
C SER A 317 -32.35 -24.37 -32.98
N SER A 318 -33.56 -24.96 -33.01
CA SER A 318 -34.73 -24.73 -33.91
C SER A 318 -34.64 -25.40 -35.30
N LEU A 319 -35.68 -25.94 -35.95
CA LEU A 319 -37.14 -26.00 -35.77
C LEU A 319 -37.67 -27.02 -36.82
N ALA A 320 -38.87 -27.57 -36.63
CA ALA A 320 -39.76 -28.13 -37.66
C ALA A 320 -39.40 -29.46 -38.34
N MET A 321 -39.93 -30.58 -37.82
CA MET A 321 -41.06 -31.34 -38.38
C MET A 321 -41.42 -32.50 -37.44
#